data_AF-A0A7W1KP25-F1
#
_entry.id   AF-A0A7W1KP25-F1
#
_cell.length_a   1.000
_cell.length_b   1.000
_cell.length_c   1.000
_cell.angle_alpha   90.00
_cell.angle_beta   90.00
_cell.angle_gamma   90.00
#
_symmetry.space_group_name_H-M   'P 1'
#
loop_
_entity.id
_entity.type
_entity.pdbx_description
1 polymer ?
#
loop_
_entity_poly.entity_id
_entity_poly.type
_entity_poly.pdbx_seq_one_letter_code
_entity_poly.pdbx_strand_id
1 'polypeptide(L)'
;MRSLAGPLFFLSASTLFAQQPVGGQAPDDSARSLGDVSPFRRLDLPTPNTIRTGAGAPGSDYWQQRVDYVIRASLDTAAQRVTGEEQITYTNNSPDTLRYLWLQLDQNLFNSSSRGFRLFQQDSRFGTRGAEGGVTLTRVAQPAVPAQRGRAAIPGS
;
A
#
# COMPACT_ATOMS: atom_id res chain seq x y z
N MET A 1 12.82 32.70 85.12
CA MET A 1 14.15 32.16 85.50
C MET A 1 14.61 31.21 84.40
N ARG A 2 15.81 31.45 83.83
CA ARG A 2 16.72 30.53 83.07
C ARG A 2 16.13 29.88 81.80
N SER A 3 16.37 30.36 80.57
CA SER A 3 17.60 30.25 79.74
C SER A 3 18.28 28.88 79.78
N LEU A 4 18.38 28.20 78.62
CA LEU A 4 19.64 27.65 78.09
C LEU A 4 19.48 27.23 76.61
N ALA A 5 20.56 27.43 75.85
CA ALA A 5 20.67 27.29 74.40
C ALA A 5 21.69 26.19 74.01
N GLY A 6 21.51 25.62 72.81
CA GLY A 6 22.55 25.02 71.95
C GLY A 6 22.83 23.53 72.12
N PRO A 7 23.67 22.91 71.24
CA PRO A 7 23.95 23.23 69.84
C PRO A 7 23.89 21.99 68.90
N LEU A 8 23.91 22.25 67.59
CA LEU A 8 24.19 21.29 66.53
C LEU A 8 25.68 20.91 66.54
N PHE A 9 26.04 19.63 66.40
CA PHE A 9 27.38 19.20 65.99
C PHE A 9 27.30 17.93 65.11
N PHE A 10 27.91 18.03 63.93
CA PHE A 10 28.19 16.97 62.98
C PHE A 10 29.36 16.10 63.46
N LEU A 11 29.31 14.79 63.16
CA LEU A 11 30.52 13.96 63.06
C LEU A 11 30.43 13.00 61.86
N SER A 12 31.39 13.16 60.97
CA SER A 12 31.85 12.28 59.89
C SER A 12 32.59 11.05 60.47
N ALA A 13 33.10 10.02 59.77
CA ALA A 13 33.30 9.65 58.37
C ALA A 13 33.60 8.13 58.33
N SER A 14 33.36 7.43 57.20
CA SER A 14 34.32 6.48 56.56
C SER A 14 33.68 5.64 55.45
N THR A 15 33.94 6.13 54.23
CA THR A 15 34.15 5.51 52.92
C THR A 15 34.03 3.99 52.73
N LEU A 16 33.21 3.60 51.76
CA LEU A 16 33.53 2.50 50.83
C LEU A 16 33.39 3.02 49.39
N PHE A 17 34.48 2.88 48.63
CA PHE A 17 34.56 3.15 47.21
C PHE A 17 33.68 2.18 46.42
N ALA A 18 32.77 2.72 45.60
CA ALA A 18 32.35 2.08 44.37
C ALA A 18 32.53 3.11 43.25
N GLN A 19 33.48 2.85 42.37
CA GLN A 19 33.70 3.67 41.18
C GLN A 19 32.46 3.55 40.29
N GLN A 20 31.71 4.64 40.16
CA GLN A 20 30.70 4.76 39.12
C GLN A 20 31.41 4.81 37.76
N PRO A 21 30.93 4.08 36.74
CA PRO A 21 31.42 4.31 35.39
C PRO A 21 31.11 5.75 35.01
N VAL A 22 32.13 6.48 34.57
CA VAL A 22 31.99 7.77 33.90
C VAL A 22 31.05 7.56 32.72
N GLY A 23 29.81 8.02 32.87
CA GLY A 23 28.93 8.26 31.75
C GLY A 23 29.57 9.32 30.87
N GLY A 24 30.11 8.91 29.73
CA GLY A 24 30.36 9.84 28.64
C GLY A 24 29.01 10.33 28.15
N GLN A 25 28.58 11.51 28.60
CA GLN A 25 27.54 12.26 27.90
C GLN A 25 28.08 12.54 26.49
N ALA A 26 27.57 11.83 25.49
CA ALA A 26 27.73 12.24 24.10
C ALA A 26 27.09 13.62 23.94
N PRO A 27 27.71 14.53 23.16
CA PRO A 27 27.16 15.86 22.96
C PRO A 27 25.74 15.77 22.38
N ASP A 28 24.83 16.53 23.01
CA ASP A 28 23.46 16.73 22.58
C ASP A 28 23.46 17.61 21.31
N ASP A 29 23.69 16.98 20.15
CA ASP A 29 23.55 17.60 18.84
C ASP A 29 22.07 17.63 18.41
N SER A 30 21.24 18.29 19.21
CA SER A 30 19.87 18.66 18.87
C SER A 30 19.82 19.88 17.92
N ALA A 31 20.70 19.91 16.92
CA ALA A 31 20.70 20.86 15.83
C ALA A 31 20.26 20.15 14.54
N ARG A 32 18.95 20.12 14.29
CA ARG A 32 18.25 19.70 13.05
C ARG A 32 19.15 19.03 12.01
N SER A 33 19.60 17.82 12.34
CA SER A 33 20.33 16.97 11.41
C SER A 33 19.35 16.61 10.30
N LEU A 34 19.73 16.86 9.04
CA LEU A 34 19.14 16.13 7.92
C LEU A 34 19.38 14.66 8.28
N GLY A 35 18.32 13.99 8.76
CA GLY A 35 18.43 12.72 9.47
C GLY A 35 19.37 11.76 8.76
N ASP A 36 20.11 10.97 9.56
CA ASP A 36 21.13 9.99 9.13
C ASP A 36 20.91 9.56 7.67
N VAL A 37 21.71 10.10 6.74
CA VAL A 37 21.57 9.82 5.31
C VAL A 37 22.29 8.54 4.89
N SER A 38 22.82 7.78 5.86
CA SER A 38 23.50 6.52 5.61
C SER A 38 22.57 5.54 4.85
N PRO A 39 23.09 4.83 3.84
CA PRO A 39 22.35 3.74 3.20
C PRO A 39 22.10 2.56 4.17
N PHE A 40 22.81 2.52 5.30
CA PHE A 40 22.69 1.50 6.35
C PHE A 40 21.97 1.99 7.61
N ARG A 41 21.37 3.19 7.56
CA ARG A 41 20.58 3.68 8.70
C ARG A 41 19.49 2.67 9.05
N ARG A 42 19.16 2.59 10.34
CA ARG A 42 17.96 1.86 10.76
C ARG A 42 16.75 2.59 10.24
N LEU A 43 15.86 1.85 9.59
CA LEU A 43 14.56 2.37 9.19
C LEU A 43 13.60 2.19 10.36
N ASP A 44 12.99 3.28 10.81
CA ASP A 44 11.89 3.23 11.77
C ASP A 44 10.66 2.62 11.08
N LEU A 45 10.53 1.31 11.21
CA LEU A 45 9.43 0.55 10.64
C LEU A 45 8.21 0.59 11.58
N PRO A 46 6.98 0.63 11.03
CA PRO A 46 5.78 0.58 11.84
C PRO A 46 5.73 -0.70 12.69
N THR A 47 5.22 -0.57 13.91
CA THR A 47 5.01 -1.69 14.85
C THR A 47 3.98 -2.67 14.28
N PRO A 48 4.09 -3.99 14.55
CA PRO A 48 3.14 -4.98 14.07
C PRO A 48 1.69 -4.65 14.48
N ASN A 49 0.74 -4.93 13.60
CA ASN A 49 -0.69 -4.80 13.86
C ASN A 49 -1.47 -6.00 13.30
N THR A 50 -2.80 -5.99 13.41
CA THR A 50 -3.65 -7.11 12.99
C THR A 50 -3.69 -7.33 11.47
N ILE A 51 -3.27 -6.34 10.68
CA ILE A 51 -3.19 -6.41 9.22
C ILE A 51 -1.80 -6.87 8.76
N ARG A 52 -0.73 -6.54 9.50
CA ARG A 52 0.65 -6.84 9.13
C ARG A 52 1.51 -7.15 10.35
N THR A 53 2.15 -8.32 10.35
CA THR A 53 3.07 -8.78 11.40
C THR A 53 4.44 -8.07 11.33
N GLY A 54 5.28 -8.25 12.36
CA GLY A 54 6.63 -7.65 12.40
C GLY A 54 7.62 -8.19 11.37
N ALA A 55 7.34 -9.38 10.82
CA ALA A 55 8.07 -9.93 9.69
C ALA A 55 7.56 -9.39 8.33
N GLY A 56 6.51 -8.55 8.35
CA GLY A 56 5.86 -8.02 7.15
C GLY A 56 4.85 -8.98 6.51
N ALA A 57 4.61 -10.16 7.08
CA ALA A 57 3.60 -11.09 6.61
C ALA A 57 2.17 -10.60 6.93
N PRO A 58 1.17 -10.98 6.12
CA PRO A 58 -0.24 -10.79 6.42
C PRO A 58 -0.62 -11.18 7.85
N GLY A 59 -1.33 -10.29 8.55
CA GLY A 59 -1.94 -10.58 9.86
C GLY A 59 -3.33 -11.24 9.72
N SER A 60 -4.00 -11.47 10.85
CA SER A 60 -5.32 -12.13 10.90
C SER A 60 -6.40 -11.37 10.14
N ASP A 61 -6.35 -10.04 10.16
CA ASP A 61 -7.38 -9.17 9.61
C ASP A 61 -7.05 -8.76 8.17
N TYR A 62 -5.97 -9.30 7.62
CA TYR A 62 -5.56 -9.05 6.26
C TYR A 62 -6.50 -9.73 5.27
N TRP A 63 -7.10 -8.95 4.38
CA TRP A 63 -7.92 -9.44 3.28
C TRP A 63 -7.29 -9.07 1.92
N GLN A 64 -7.57 -9.90 0.93
CA GLN A 64 -7.19 -9.67 -0.47
C GLN A 64 -8.41 -9.88 -1.34
N GLN A 65 -8.62 -9.02 -2.33
CA GLN A 65 -9.68 -9.23 -3.31
C GLN A 65 -9.32 -10.37 -4.25
N ARG A 66 -10.34 -11.04 -4.79
CA ARG A 66 -10.16 -12.07 -5.80
C ARG A 66 -10.95 -11.74 -7.04
N VAL A 67 -10.29 -11.85 -8.19
CA VAL A 67 -10.90 -11.62 -9.49
C VAL A 67 -10.55 -12.79 -10.41
N ASP A 68 -11.58 -13.41 -10.97
CA ASP A 68 -11.43 -14.47 -11.96
C ASP A 68 -11.87 -13.99 -13.33
N TYR A 69 -11.15 -14.45 -14.35
CA TYR A 69 -11.35 -14.04 -15.73
C TYR A 69 -11.58 -15.28 -16.60
N VAL A 70 -12.60 -15.23 -17.44
CA VAL A 70 -12.77 -16.15 -18.56
C VAL A 70 -12.75 -15.31 -19.83
N ILE A 71 -11.69 -15.45 -20.61
CA ILE A 71 -11.47 -14.68 -21.84
C ILE A 71 -11.56 -15.63 -23.03
N ARG A 72 -12.44 -15.31 -23.98
CA ARG A 72 -12.58 -16.00 -25.26
C ARG A 72 -12.24 -15.01 -26.35
N ALA A 73 -11.21 -15.30 -27.16
CA ALA A 73 -10.78 -14.41 -28.22
C ALA A 73 -10.55 -15.18 -29.52
N SER A 74 -10.75 -14.50 -30.65
CA SER A 74 -10.45 -14.98 -31.99
C SER A 74 -9.67 -13.93 -32.76
N LEU A 75 -8.70 -14.38 -33.57
CA LEU A 75 -7.86 -13.53 -34.41
C LEU A 75 -8.25 -13.74 -35.88
N ASP A 76 -8.62 -12.66 -36.55
CA ASP A 76 -8.77 -12.59 -37.99
C ASP A 76 -7.58 -11.84 -38.59
N THR A 77 -6.70 -12.58 -39.27
CA THR A 77 -5.49 -11.99 -39.88
C THR A 77 -5.79 -11.26 -41.19
N ALA A 78 -6.87 -11.60 -41.89
CA ALA A 78 -7.26 -10.94 -43.14
C ALA A 78 -7.88 -9.57 -42.84
N ALA A 79 -8.72 -9.49 -41.81
CA ALA A 79 -9.30 -8.24 -41.33
C ALA A 79 -8.43 -7.50 -40.30
N GLN A 80 -7.27 -8.06 -39.93
CA GLN A 80 -6.34 -7.53 -38.92
C GLN A 80 -7.04 -7.20 -37.58
N ARG A 81 -7.93 -8.08 -37.13
CA ARG A 81 -8.84 -7.82 -36.00
C ARG A 81 -8.81 -8.94 -34.98
N VAL A 82 -8.84 -8.57 -33.70
CA VAL A 82 -9.16 -9.48 -32.60
C VAL A 82 -10.58 -9.19 -32.12
N THR A 83 -11.38 -10.24 -31.96
CA THR A 83 -12.72 -10.15 -31.35
C THR A 83 -12.78 -11.11 -30.17
N GLY A 84 -13.59 -10.78 -29.17
CA GLY A 84 -13.70 -11.64 -27.99
C GLY A 84 -14.77 -11.23 -27.01
N GLU A 85 -14.94 -12.09 -26.02
CA GLU A 85 -15.82 -11.91 -24.87
C GLU A 85 -15.01 -12.19 -23.59
N GLU A 86 -15.25 -11.37 -22.57
CA GLU A 86 -14.64 -11.49 -21.26
C GLU A 86 -15.72 -11.55 -20.18
N GLN A 87 -15.64 -12.57 -19.33
CA GLN A 87 -16.44 -12.68 -18.12
C GLN A 87 -15.53 -12.48 -16.90
N ILE A 88 -15.84 -11.45 -16.10
CA ILE A 88 -15.14 -11.11 -14.87
C ILE A 88 -15.99 -11.52 -13.68
N THR A 89 -15.45 -12.35 -12.78
CA THR A 89 -16.07 -12.69 -11.50
C THR A 89 -15.29 -12.05 -10.37
N TYR A 90 -15.86 -11.00 -9.77
CA TYR A 90 -15.26 -10.29 -8.65
C TYR A 90 -15.78 -10.84 -7.32
N THR A 91 -14.88 -11.23 -6.42
CA THR A 91 -15.21 -11.65 -5.06
C THR A 91 -14.74 -10.57 -4.09
N ASN A 92 -15.69 -9.90 -3.44
CA ASN A 92 -15.39 -8.92 -2.39
C ASN A 92 -15.09 -9.65 -1.07
N ASN A 93 -13.82 -9.67 -0.67
CA ASN A 93 -13.40 -10.21 0.62
C ASN A 93 -13.23 -9.14 1.71
N SER A 94 -13.45 -7.86 1.36
CA SER A 94 -13.43 -6.78 2.35
C SER A 94 -14.63 -6.91 3.29
N PRO A 95 -14.49 -6.54 4.58
CA PRO A 95 -15.64 -6.37 5.47
C PRO A 95 -16.60 -5.25 5.01
N ASP A 96 -16.14 -4.34 4.15
CA ASP A 96 -16.95 -3.22 3.67
C ASP A 96 -17.79 -3.58 2.44
N THR A 97 -18.97 -2.98 2.34
CA THR A 97 -19.86 -3.16 1.19
C THR A 97 -19.33 -2.40 -0.03
N LEU A 98 -19.00 -3.13 -1.09
CA LEU A 98 -18.62 -2.57 -2.39
C LEU A 98 -19.86 -2.12 -3.17
N ARG A 99 -19.95 -0.82 -3.47
CA ARG A 99 -21.09 -0.23 -4.22
C ARG A 99 -20.81 -0.05 -5.71
N TYR A 100 -19.53 0.10 -6.08
CA TYR A 100 -19.10 0.40 -7.43
C TYR A 100 -17.87 -0.41 -7.78
N LEU A 101 -17.79 -0.87 -9.03
CA LEU A 101 -16.59 -1.46 -9.60
C LEU A 101 -16.08 -0.53 -10.71
N TRP A 102 -14.81 -0.17 -10.62
CA TRP A 102 -14.13 0.62 -11.64
C TRP A 102 -13.28 -0.31 -12.50
N LEU A 103 -13.43 -0.22 -13.81
CA LEU A 103 -12.62 -0.97 -14.77
C LEU A 103 -11.74 0.02 -15.54
N GLN A 104 -10.46 -0.30 -15.62
CA GLN A 104 -9.53 0.46 -16.43
C GLN A 104 -9.55 -0.08 -17.87
N LEU A 105 -9.69 0.84 -18.82
CA LEU A 105 -9.58 0.55 -20.24
C LEU A 105 -8.54 1.48 -20.84
N ASP A 106 -7.73 0.94 -21.73
CA ASP A 106 -6.74 1.74 -22.44
C ASP A 106 -7.41 2.70 -23.41
N GLN A 107 -6.80 3.87 -23.58
CA GLN A 107 -7.29 4.87 -24.51
C GLN A 107 -7.02 4.42 -25.94
N ASN A 108 -8.01 4.59 -26.82
CA ASN A 108 -7.89 4.38 -28.27
C ASN A 108 -7.05 5.50 -28.94
N LEU A 109 -5.82 5.71 -28.49
CA LEU A 109 -4.94 6.78 -29.00
C LEU A 109 -4.56 6.59 -30.47
N PHE A 110 -4.59 5.35 -30.96
CA PHE A 110 -4.33 5.00 -32.35
C PHE A 110 -5.56 5.13 -33.26
N ASN A 111 -6.70 5.58 -32.73
CA ASN A 111 -7.86 5.90 -33.54
C ASN A 111 -7.72 7.33 -34.09
N SER A 112 -7.90 7.49 -35.40
CA SER A 112 -7.80 8.76 -36.14
C SER A 112 -8.77 9.86 -35.64
N SER A 113 -9.89 9.47 -35.02
CA SER A 113 -10.85 10.37 -34.37
C SER A 113 -10.53 10.71 -32.90
N SER A 114 -9.50 10.07 -32.31
CA SER A 114 -9.18 10.24 -30.89
C SER A 114 -8.62 11.63 -30.58
N ARG A 115 -8.72 12.03 -29.30
CA ARG A 115 -8.06 13.26 -28.82
C ARG A 115 -6.54 13.16 -28.92
N GLY A 116 -5.98 11.98 -28.66
CA GLY A 116 -4.53 11.74 -28.77
C GLY A 116 -4.03 12.01 -30.19
N PHE A 117 -4.75 11.50 -31.19
CA PHE A 117 -4.43 11.74 -32.60
C PHE A 117 -4.43 13.23 -32.98
N ARG A 118 -5.31 14.04 -32.38
CA ARG A 118 -5.32 15.50 -32.62
C ARG A 118 -4.15 16.24 -31.98
N LEU A 119 -3.55 15.68 -30.93
CA LEU A 119 -2.45 16.30 -30.20
C LEU A 119 -1.08 15.93 -30.77
N PHE A 120 -0.96 14.78 -31.42
CA PHE A 120 0.28 14.29 -32.00
C PHE A 120 0.13 14.17 -33.53
N GLN A 121 0.92 14.94 -34.29
CA GLN A 121 0.93 14.82 -35.74
C GLN A 121 1.29 13.40 -36.19
N GLN A 122 0.73 12.96 -37.33
CA GLN A 122 0.72 11.57 -37.80
C GLN A 122 2.14 10.94 -37.92
N ASP A 123 3.14 11.77 -38.24
CA ASP A 123 4.56 11.38 -38.40
C ASP A 123 5.43 11.58 -37.14
N SER A 124 4.84 11.95 -36.02
CA SER A 124 5.56 12.08 -34.75
C SER A 124 6.07 10.71 -34.26
N ARG A 125 7.18 10.69 -33.53
CA ARG A 125 7.62 9.50 -32.77
C ARG A 125 6.60 9.03 -31.73
N PHE A 126 5.64 9.88 -31.37
CA PHE A 126 4.50 9.59 -30.49
C PHE A 126 3.17 9.50 -31.24
N GLY A 127 3.20 9.69 -32.57
CA GLY A 127 2.04 9.59 -33.46
C GLY A 127 1.82 8.18 -33.96
N THR A 128 0.74 7.96 -34.71
CA THR A 128 0.31 6.61 -35.07
C THR A 128 1.07 6.01 -36.25
N ARG A 129 1.92 6.76 -36.97
CA ARG A 129 2.69 6.30 -38.15
C ARG A 129 1.86 5.47 -39.14
N GLY A 130 0.64 5.90 -39.41
CA GLY A 130 -0.30 5.20 -40.30
C GLY A 130 -1.00 3.98 -39.68
N ALA A 131 -0.73 3.64 -38.41
CA ALA A 131 -1.51 2.67 -37.68
C ALA A 131 -2.88 3.27 -37.33
N GLU A 132 -3.94 2.52 -37.65
CA GLU A 132 -5.30 2.80 -37.23
C GLU A 132 -5.80 1.62 -36.40
N GLY A 133 -6.25 1.91 -35.18
CA GLY A 133 -6.66 0.85 -34.27
C GLY A 133 -7.32 1.37 -33.01
N GLY A 134 -7.96 0.44 -32.30
CA GLY A 134 -8.60 0.72 -31.02
C GLY A 134 -9.50 -0.42 -30.58
N VAL A 135 -9.91 -0.35 -29.32
CA VAL A 135 -10.86 -1.25 -28.70
C VAL A 135 -12.27 -0.69 -28.88
N THR A 136 -13.19 -1.49 -29.40
CA THR A 136 -14.61 -1.15 -29.41
C THR A 136 -15.35 -2.05 -28.43
N LEU A 137 -15.95 -1.46 -27.42
CA LEU A 137 -16.84 -2.17 -26.49
C LEU A 137 -18.22 -2.30 -27.13
N THR A 138 -18.58 -3.52 -27.51
CA THR A 138 -19.90 -3.78 -28.10
C THR A 138 -20.99 -3.84 -27.04
N ARG A 139 -20.71 -4.42 -25.88
CA ARG A 139 -21.69 -4.58 -24.80
C ARG A 139 -20.98 -4.72 -23.45
N VAL A 140 -21.59 -4.11 -22.43
CA VAL A 140 -21.26 -4.36 -21.02
C VAL A 140 -22.57 -4.74 -20.34
N ALA A 141 -22.59 -5.88 -19.65
CA ALA A 141 -23.78 -6.34 -18.94
C ALA A 141 -23.39 -7.15 -17.71
N GLN A 142 -24.22 -7.06 -16.68
CA GLN A 142 -24.15 -7.95 -15.53
C GLN A 142 -25.06 -9.16 -15.80
N PRO A 143 -24.53 -10.40 -15.86
CA PRO A 143 -25.38 -11.58 -15.91
C PRO A 143 -26.16 -11.71 -14.59
N ALA A 144 -27.32 -12.35 -14.63
CA ALA A 144 -28.11 -12.62 -13.43
C ALA A 144 -27.23 -13.36 -12.42
N VAL A 145 -27.06 -12.78 -11.23
CA VAL A 145 -26.22 -13.35 -10.18
C VAL A 145 -26.99 -14.52 -9.56
N PRO A 146 -26.50 -15.78 -9.65
CA PRO A 146 -27.07 -16.85 -8.86
C PRO A 146 -26.80 -16.54 -7.38
N ALA A 147 -27.81 -16.70 -6.52
CA ALA A 147 -27.69 -16.43 -5.10
C ALA A 147 -26.44 -17.12 -4.51
N GLN A 148 -25.48 -16.33 -4.01
CA GLN A 148 -24.30 -16.89 -3.38
C GLN A 148 -24.71 -17.58 -2.08
N ARG A 149 -24.43 -18.88 -1.99
CA ARG A 149 -24.59 -19.66 -0.77
C ARG A 149 -23.61 -19.10 0.26
N GLY A 150 -24.12 -18.37 1.25
CA GLY A 150 -23.30 -17.72 2.27
C GLY A 150 -22.28 -18.69 2.88
N ARG A 151 -21.04 -18.23 3.03
CA ARG A 151 -19.98 -18.96 3.73
C ARG A 151 -20.52 -19.35 5.11
N ALA A 152 -20.57 -20.66 5.38
CA ALA A 152 -20.96 -21.16 6.70
C ALA A 152 -20.07 -20.51 7.76
N ALA A 153 -20.69 -19.88 8.75
CA ALA A 153 -20.00 -19.38 9.93
C ALA A 153 -19.21 -20.55 10.53
N ILE A 154 -17.92 -20.33 10.81
CA ILE A 154 -17.13 -21.29 11.59
C ILE A 154 -17.72 -21.29 13.01
N PRO A 155 -18.31 -22.39 13.50
CA PRO A 155 -18.85 -22.43 14.85
C PRO A 155 -17.69 -22.67 15.82
N GLY A 156 -17.51 -21.75 16.76
CA GLY A 156 -16.77 -21.97 18.00
C GLY A 156 -15.25 -21.80 17.91
N SER A 157 -14.76 -20.72 18.52
CA SER A 157 -13.47 -20.64 19.21
C SER A 157 -13.61 -19.69 20.38
#